data_AF-A0A1E3H8D9-F1
#
_entry.id   AF-A0A1E3H8D9-F1
#
_cell.length_a   1.000
_cell.length_b   1.000
_cell.length_c   1.000
_cell.angle_alpha   90.00
_cell.angle_beta   90.00
_cell.angle_gamma   90.00
#
_symmetry.space_group_name_H-M   'P 1'
#
loop_
_entity.id
_entity.type
_entity.pdbx_description
1 polymer ?
#
loop_
_entity_poly.entity_id
_entity_poly.type
_entity_poly.pdbx_seq_one_letter_code
_entity_poly.pdbx_strand_id
1 'polypeptide(L)'
;MTTLAERIEAPSDPLAALAGAIVAIDALIRAATVAVKDRVSVGGRIDGKAMDREQRAAHGLAWLATYGESLRELGAYRTRMEAEGRFGETERLLVLIGAGEYLAQVFGGIPMNQGEIVRLADLGIPARDIAAARTADVEMLMAEGCAPEPRAALVAAMRQKTDARSSATAASTRPWRPFAPRCAALPRKRCCRMPTSGT
;
A
#
# COMPACT_ATOMS: atom_id res chain seq x y z
N MET A 1 -37.95 -24.05 -20.69
CA MET A 1 -37.74 -23.45 -19.35
C MET A 1 -36.52 -24.10 -18.73
N THR A 2 -35.34 -23.62 -19.11
CA THR A 2 -34.05 -24.07 -18.56
C THR A 2 -33.71 -23.15 -17.39
N THR A 3 -33.40 -23.78 -16.25
CA THR A 3 -33.29 -23.19 -14.92
C THR A 3 -32.19 -22.14 -14.80
N LEU A 4 -32.50 -21.13 -13.98
CA LEU A 4 -31.73 -19.96 -13.53
C LEU A 4 -30.45 -20.32 -12.72
N ALA A 5 -29.65 -21.25 -13.22
CA ALA A 5 -28.44 -21.75 -12.59
C ALA A 5 -27.25 -21.78 -13.56
N GLU A 6 -27.25 -20.86 -14.53
CA GLU A 6 -26.12 -20.66 -15.43
C GLU A 6 -25.26 -19.52 -14.87
N ARG A 7 -24.19 -19.95 -14.17
CA ARG A 7 -22.94 -19.21 -13.93
C ARG A 7 -23.13 -17.78 -13.40
N ILE A 8 -23.02 -17.63 -12.08
CA ILE A 8 -22.40 -16.41 -11.53
C ILE A 8 -20.99 -16.40 -12.08
N GLU A 9 -20.81 -15.71 -13.21
CA GLU A 9 -19.50 -15.31 -13.70
C GLU A 9 -18.88 -14.54 -12.54
N ALA A 10 -17.73 -15.01 -12.04
CA ALA A 10 -17.02 -14.29 -11.00
C ALA A 10 -16.88 -12.84 -11.47
N PRO A 11 -17.22 -11.83 -10.65
CA PRO A 11 -17.08 -10.45 -11.08
C PRO A 11 -15.64 -10.28 -11.58
N SER A 12 -15.51 -9.76 -12.80
CA SER A 12 -14.23 -9.50 -13.44
C SER A 12 -13.28 -8.84 -12.44
N ASP A 13 -12.06 -9.35 -12.29
CA ASP A 13 -11.05 -8.81 -11.37
C ASP A 13 -11.02 -7.27 -11.48
N PRO A 14 -11.46 -6.52 -10.45
CA PRO A 14 -11.55 -5.07 -10.53
C PRO A 14 -10.20 -4.43 -10.84
N LEU A 15 -9.10 -5.10 -10.47
CA LEU A 15 -7.75 -4.60 -10.75
C LEU A 15 -7.42 -4.56 -12.24
N ALA A 16 -8.17 -5.26 -13.11
CA ALA A 16 -8.02 -5.15 -14.56
C ALA A 16 -8.27 -3.71 -15.06
N ALA A 17 -9.08 -2.92 -14.36
CA ALA A 17 -9.35 -1.52 -14.68
C ALA A 17 -8.22 -0.55 -14.34
N LEU A 18 -7.18 -0.99 -13.60
CA LEU A 18 -6.13 -0.08 -13.12
C LEU A 18 -5.40 0.62 -14.26
N ALA A 19 -5.13 -0.08 -15.37
CA ALA A 19 -4.48 0.50 -16.53
C ALA A 19 -5.31 1.63 -17.16
N GLY A 20 -6.62 1.43 -17.32
CA GLY A 20 -7.52 2.45 -17.88
C GLY A 20 -7.70 3.64 -16.94
N ALA A 21 -7.76 3.40 -15.63
CA ALA A 21 -7.80 4.48 -14.64
C ALA A 21 -6.53 5.34 -14.65
N ILE A 22 -5.35 4.73 -14.77
CA ILE A 22 -4.07 5.47 -14.91
C ILE A 22 -4.11 6.39 -16.13
N VAL A 23 -4.59 5.91 -17.29
CA VAL A 23 -4.70 6.73 -18.51
C VAL A 23 -5.61 7.95 -18.29
N ALA A 24 -6.73 7.77 -17.58
CA ALA A 24 -7.64 8.87 -17.25
C ALA A 24 -6.98 9.91 -16.33
N ILE A 25 -6.24 9.47 -15.30
CA ILE A 25 -5.53 10.38 -14.39
C ILE A 25 -4.37 11.09 -15.10
N ASP A 26 -3.65 10.42 -15.99
CA ASP A 26 -2.60 11.06 -16.80
C ASP A 26 -3.16 12.16 -17.71
N ALA A 27 -4.38 12.02 -18.22
CA ALA A 27 -5.05 13.07 -18.97
C ALA A 27 -5.36 14.30 -18.09
N LEU A 28 -5.83 14.10 -16.86
CA LEU A 28 -6.05 15.17 -15.89
C LEU A 28 -4.74 15.87 -15.51
N ILE A 29 -3.67 15.12 -15.26
CA ILE A 29 -2.35 15.68 -14.95
C ILE A 29 -1.84 16.55 -16.09
N ARG A 30 -1.98 16.11 -17.35
CA ARG A 30 -1.60 16.91 -18.53
C ARG A 30 -2.42 18.19 -18.61
N ALA A 31 -3.74 18.12 -18.44
CA ALA A 31 -4.62 19.29 -18.47
C ALA A 31 -4.27 20.29 -17.35
N ALA A 32 -4.09 19.81 -16.12
CA ALA A 32 -3.69 20.63 -14.99
C ALA A 32 -2.30 21.26 -15.20
N THR A 33 -1.35 20.51 -15.77
CA THR A 33 0.00 21.02 -16.07
C THR A 33 -0.06 22.21 -17.02
N VAL A 34 -0.85 22.13 -18.08
CA VAL A 34 -1.04 23.25 -19.02
C VAL A 34 -1.67 24.44 -18.31
N ALA A 35 -2.80 24.23 -17.63
CA ALA A 35 -3.55 25.31 -16.98
C ALA A 35 -2.75 26.02 -15.87
N VAL A 36 -2.02 25.27 -15.05
CA VAL A 36 -1.16 25.85 -14.00
C VAL A 36 0.03 26.57 -14.63
N LYS A 37 0.66 26.01 -15.66
CA LYS A 37 1.79 26.65 -16.37
C LYS A 37 1.39 28.01 -16.92
N ASP A 38 0.20 28.14 -17.49
CA ASP A 38 -0.31 29.41 -18.03
C ASP A 38 -0.48 30.48 -16.94
N ARG A 39 -0.83 30.08 -15.71
CA ARG A 39 -0.99 30.99 -14.56
C ARG A 39 0.34 31.45 -13.97
N VAL A 40 1.37 30.60 -14.04
CA VAL A 40 2.70 30.88 -13.44
C VAL A 40 3.74 31.40 -14.44
N SER A 41 3.36 31.59 -15.71
CA SER A 41 4.27 32.06 -16.76
C SER A 41 4.00 33.51 -17.15
N VAL A 42 5.06 34.30 -17.33
CA VAL A 42 5.00 35.67 -17.88
C VAL A 42 6.02 35.75 -19.03
N GLY A 43 5.57 36.22 -20.20
CA GLY A 43 6.44 36.29 -21.39
C GLY A 43 7.01 34.93 -21.82
N GLY A 44 6.27 33.84 -21.57
CA GLY A 44 6.67 32.48 -21.93
C GLY A 44 7.66 31.81 -20.99
N ARG A 45 8.01 32.43 -19.85
CA ARG A 45 8.88 31.84 -18.82
C ARG A 45 8.17 31.80 -17.48
N ILE A 46 8.52 30.82 -16.65
CA ILE A 46 8.05 30.75 -15.26
C ILE A 46 8.51 32.01 -14.53
N ASP A 47 7.56 32.72 -13.93
CA ASP A 47 7.80 33.92 -13.13
C ASP A 47 7.67 33.60 -11.64
N GLY A 48 8.65 34.01 -10.83
CA GLY A 48 8.66 33.71 -9.40
C GLY A 48 7.51 34.35 -8.64
N LYS A 49 7.15 35.60 -8.96
CA LYS A 49 6.02 36.28 -8.29
C LYS A 49 4.69 35.64 -8.65
N ALA A 50 4.52 35.21 -9.90
CA ALA A 50 3.36 34.45 -10.33
C ALA A 50 3.31 33.08 -9.62
N MET A 51 4.44 32.38 -9.50
CA MET A 51 4.53 31.12 -8.76
C MET A 51 4.11 31.29 -7.29
N ASP A 52 4.57 32.35 -6.61
CA ASP A 52 4.21 32.62 -5.21
C ASP A 52 2.71 32.90 -5.05
N ARG A 53 2.11 33.70 -5.95
CA ARG A 53 0.66 33.95 -5.92
C ARG A 53 -0.16 32.68 -6.18
N GLU A 54 0.34 31.80 -7.04
CA GLU A 54 -0.33 30.57 -7.46
C GLU A 54 0.18 29.33 -6.69
N GLN A 55 0.84 29.51 -5.54
CA GLN A 55 1.51 28.43 -4.79
C GLN A 55 0.56 27.25 -4.52
N ARG A 56 -0.70 27.53 -4.17
CA ARG A 56 -1.71 26.49 -3.93
C ARG A 56 -1.95 25.63 -5.17
N ALA A 57 -2.03 26.24 -6.35
CA ALA A 57 -2.23 25.51 -7.60
C ALA A 57 -0.97 24.75 -8.02
N ALA A 58 0.21 25.33 -7.84
CA ALA A 58 1.49 24.67 -8.10
C ALA A 58 1.71 23.45 -7.20
N HIS A 59 1.48 23.60 -5.89
CA HIS A 59 1.57 22.49 -4.94
C HIS A 59 0.48 21.44 -5.18
N GLY A 60 -0.74 21.89 -5.49
CA GLY A 60 -1.84 21.00 -5.83
C GLY A 60 -1.58 20.15 -7.08
N LEU A 61 -0.94 20.72 -8.11
CA LEU A 61 -0.47 19.97 -9.26
C LEU A 61 0.56 18.90 -8.86
N ALA A 62 1.50 19.23 -7.98
CA ALA A 62 2.48 18.26 -7.48
C ALA A 62 1.81 17.11 -6.73
N TRP A 63 0.79 17.38 -5.92
CA TRP A 63 -0.02 16.35 -5.24
C TRP A 63 -0.81 15.47 -6.22
N LEU A 64 -1.46 16.06 -7.21
CA LEU A 64 -2.16 15.31 -8.27
C LEU A 64 -1.19 14.39 -9.03
N ALA A 65 -0.01 14.91 -9.40
CA ALA A 65 1.03 14.13 -10.06
C ALA A 65 1.53 12.99 -9.17
N THR A 66 1.66 13.22 -7.86
CA THR A 66 2.06 12.21 -6.88
C THR A 66 1.03 11.08 -6.80
N TYR A 67 -0.26 11.39 -6.86
CA TYR A 67 -1.32 10.37 -6.85
C TYR A 67 -1.32 9.57 -8.16
N GLY A 68 -1.13 10.22 -9.30
CA GLY A 68 -0.94 9.53 -10.59
C GLY A 68 0.26 8.58 -10.56
N GLU A 69 1.40 9.02 -10.02
CA GLU A 69 2.57 8.15 -9.85
C GLU A 69 2.29 6.98 -8.90
N SER A 70 1.60 7.23 -7.79
CA SER A 70 1.27 6.19 -6.84
C SER A 70 0.38 5.11 -7.46
N LEU A 71 -0.57 5.48 -8.33
CA LEU A 71 -1.37 4.52 -9.10
C LEU A 71 -0.51 3.69 -10.08
N ARG A 72 0.45 4.33 -10.77
CA ARG A 72 1.38 3.62 -11.65
C ARG A 72 2.26 2.63 -10.88
N GLU A 73 2.77 3.04 -9.73
CA GLU A 73 3.59 2.17 -8.88
C GLU A 73 2.79 1.04 -8.24
N LEU A 74 1.51 1.24 -7.92
CA LEU A 74 0.60 0.15 -7.53
C LEU A 74 0.44 -0.88 -8.67
N GLY A 75 0.29 -0.42 -9.91
CA GLY A 75 0.25 -1.28 -11.09
C GLY A 75 1.55 -2.03 -11.32
N ALA A 76 2.70 -1.35 -11.23
CA ALA A 76 4.01 -1.95 -11.36
C ALA A 76 4.28 -2.98 -10.24
N TYR A 77 3.86 -2.66 -9.01
CA TYR A 77 3.93 -3.56 -7.87
C TYR A 77 3.14 -4.85 -8.11
N ARG A 78 1.87 -4.75 -8.56
CA ARG A 78 1.07 -5.91 -8.97
C ARG A 78 1.83 -6.79 -9.95
N THR A 79 2.29 -6.21 -11.07
CA THR A 79 2.97 -6.96 -12.14
C THR A 79 4.22 -7.68 -11.63
N ARG A 80 5.05 -7.03 -10.81
CA ARG A 80 6.25 -7.67 -10.23
C ARG A 80 5.87 -8.83 -9.30
N MET A 81 4.90 -8.63 -8.42
CA MET A 81 4.47 -9.66 -7.47
C MET A 81 3.84 -10.86 -8.19
N GLU A 82 3.09 -10.64 -9.28
CA GLU A 82 2.53 -11.71 -10.11
C GLU A 82 3.64 -12.51 -10.79
N ALA A 83 4.63 -11.84 -11.38
CA ALA A 83 5.79 -12.48 -12.02
C ALA A 83 6.61 -13.33 -11.04
N GLU A 84 6.67 -12.92 -9.77
CA GLU A 84 7.35 -13.65 -8.71
C GLU A 84 6.50 -14.77 -8.07
N GLY A 85 5.23 -14.93 -8.49
CA GLY A 85 4.30 -15.89 -7.86
C GLY A 85 3.92 -15.54 -6.41
N ARG A 86 4.08 -14.26 -6.04
CA ARG A 86 3.88 -13.74 -4.67
C ARG A 86 2.65 -12.85 -4.53
N PHE A 87 1.91 -12.63 -5.62
CA PHE A 87 0.68 -11.84 -5.59
C PHE A 87 -0.48 -12.65 -5.00
N GLY A 88 -0.62 -12.57 -3.67
CA GLY A 88 -1.69 -13.21 -2.92
C GLY A 88 -2.81 -12.24 -2.55
N GLU A 89 -3.72 -12.72 -1.69
CA GLU A 89 -4.92 -11.96 -1.31
C GLU A 89 -4.58 -10.64 -0.58
N THR A 90 -3.54 -10.61 0.25
CA THR A 90 -3.13 -9.37 0.92
C THR A 90 -2.69 -8.31 -0.09
N GLU A 91 -1.86 -8.72 -1.05
CA GLU A 91 -1.31 -7.85 -2.08
C GLU A 91 -2.41 -7.32 -3.00
N ARG A 92 -3.35 -8.20 -3.39
CA ARG A 92 -4.56 -7.85 -4.15
C ARG A 92 -5.39 -6.79 -3.44
N LEU A 93 -5.68 -6.99 -2.14
CA LEU A 93 -6.47 -6.05 -1.35
C LEU A 93 -5.77 -4.71 -1.15
N LEU A 94 -4.45 -4.70 -0.93
CA LEU A 94 -3.67 -3.46 -0.81
C LEU A 94 -3.73 -2.62 -2.08
N VAL A 95 -3.57 -3.25 -3.25
CA VAL A 95 -3.68 -2.56 -4.55
C VAL A 95 -5.09 -2.04 -4.76
N LEU A 96 -6.12 -2.85 -4.49
CA LEU A 96 -7.52 -2.46 -4.69
C LEU A 96 -7.92 -1.26 -3.81
N ILE A 97 -7.62 -1.34 -2.51
CA ILE A 97 -7.93 -0.27 -1.55
C ILE A 97 -7.15 1.00 -1.91
N GLY A 98 -5.84 0.87 -2.17
CA GLY A 98 -4.98 2.01 -2.51
C GLY A 98 -5.43 2.71 -3.78
N ALA A 99 -5.75 1.96 -4.84
CA ALA A 99 -6.22 2.51 -6.09
C ALA A 99 -7.58 3.21 -5.94
N GLY A 100 -8.55 2.56 -5.29
CA GLY A 100 -9.88 3.15 -5.07
C GLY A 100 -9.81 4.43 -4.25
N GLU A 101 -9.04 4.43 -3.16
CA GLU A 101 -8.90 5.58 -2.27
C GLU A 101 -8.21 6.77 -2.97
N TYR A 102 -7.12 6.54 -3.71
CA TYR A 102 -6.46 7.61 -4.45
C TYR A 102 -7.33 8.18 -5.56
N LEU A 103 -8.06 7.34 -6.30
CA LEU A 103 -9.02 7.82 -7.30
C LEU A 103 -10.14 8.65 -6.64
N ALA A 104 -10.72 8.15 -5.56
CA ALA A 104 -11.77 8.86 -4.84
C ALA A 104 -11.31 10.23 -4.33
N GLN A 105 -10.07 10.33 -3.84
CA GLN A 105 -9.49 11.60 -3.42
C GLN A 105 -9.12 12.51 -4.59
N VAL A 106 -8.69 11.98 -5.75
CA VAL A 106 -8.49 12.81 -6.95
C VAL A 106 -9.79 13.52 -7.35
N PHE A 107 -10.93 12.81 -7.33
CA PHE A 107 -12.22 13.39 -7.73
C PHE A 107 -12.93 14.15 -6.60
N GLY A 108 -12.74 13.77 -5.34
CA GLY A 108 -13.36 14.39 -4.16
C GLY A 108 -12.56 15.57 -3.58
N GLY A 109 -11.26 15.62 -3.86
CA GLY A 109 -10.32 16.60 -3.35
C GLY A 109 -9.15 15.94 -2.61
N ILE A 110 -7.93 16.30 -2.98
CA ILE A 110 -6.70 15.75 -2.41
C ILE A 110 -6.33 16.57 -1.17
N PRO A 111 -6.21 15.94 0.01
CA PRO A 111 -5.73 16.62 1.21
C PRO A 111 -4.22 16.84 1.10
N MET A 112 -3.79 18.09 1.01
CA MET A 112 -2.36 18.47 1.05
C MET A 112 -1.88 18.62 2.50
N ASN A 113 -2.79 19.04 3.39
CA ASN A 113 -2.68 18.99 4.84
C ASN A 113 -4.09 18.94 5.46
N GLN A 114 -4.22 19.04 6.79
CA GLN A 114 -5.51 18.95 7.48
C GLN A 114 -6.52 20.07 7.11
N GLY A 115 -6.05 21.26 6.71
CA GLY A 115 -6.89 22.41 6.38
C GLY A 115 -6.96 22.74 4.89
N GLU A 116 -6.10 22.12 4.07
CA GLU A 116 -5.98 22.42 2.65
C GLU A 116 -6.26 21.21 1.78
N ILE A 117 -7.41 21.28 1.12
CA ILE A 117 -7.83 20.33 0.09
C ILE A 117 -7.74 21.04 -1.26
N VAL A 118 -7.08 20.41 -2.22
CA VAL A 118 -7.08 20.85 -3.63
C VAL A 118 -8.08 20.03 -4.43
N ARG A 119 -8.88 20.70 -5.25
CA ARG A 119 -9.81 20.06 -6.19
C ARG A 119 -9.32 20.26 -7.62
N LEU A 120 -9.75 19.39 -8.53
CA LEU A 120 -9.41 19.48 -9.96
C LEU A 120 -9.80 20.83 -10.59
N ALA A 121 -10.91 21.42 -10.14
CA ALA A 121 -11.33 22.75 -10.58
C ALA A 121 -10.35 23.86 -10.14
N ASP A 122 -9.71 23.73 -8.97
CA ASP A 122 -8.72 24.69 -8.47
C ASP A 122 -7.45 24.70 -9.35
N LEU A 123 -7.21 23.61 -10.08
CA LEU A 123 -6.11 23.44 -11.04
C LEU A 123 -6.47 23.92 -12.45
N GLY A 124 -7.67 24.48 -12.65
CA GLY A 124 -8.10 25.01 -13.95
C GLY A 124 -8.61 23.94 -14.92
N ILE A 125 -8.90 22.73 -14.46
CA ILE A 125 -9.49 21.68 -15.30
C ILE A 125 -10.99 21.96 -15.46
N PRO A 126 -11.53 22.04 -16.69
CA PRO A 126 -12.95 22.31 -16.88
C PRO A 126 -13.80 21.10 -16.51
N ALA A 127 -15.02 21.36 -16.02
CA ALA A 127 -15.94 20.32 -15.54
C ALA A 127 -16.19 19.19 -16.54
N ARG A 128 -16.23 19.50 -17.84
CA ARG A 128 -16.39 18.49 -18.92
C ARG A 128 -15.22 17.49 -18.97
N ASP A 129 -13.99 17.94 -18.72
CA ASP A 129 -12.80 17.10 -18.78
C ASP A 129 -12.70 16.25 -17.50
N ILE A 130 -13.09 16.83 -16.36
CA ILE A 130 -13.26 16.10 -15.09
C ILE A 130 -14.29 14.98 -15.25
N ALA A 131 -15.45 15.28 -15.85
CA ALA A 131 -16.51 14.30 -16.08
C ALA A 131 -16.05 13.19 -17.05
N ALA A 132 -15.34 13.55 -18.13
CA ALA A 132 -14.80 12.59 -19.09
C ALA A 132 -13.76 11.66 -18.48
N ALA A 133 -13.00 12.11 -17.47
CA ALA A 133 -12.03 11.29 -16.76
C ALA A 133 -12.66 10.27 -15.79
N ARG A 134 -13.96 10.41 -15.44
CA ARG A 134 -14.71 9.41 -14.68
C ARG A 134 -15.19 8.27 -15.58
N THR A 135 -14.22 7.53 -16.10
CA THR A 135 -14.46 6.35 -16.95
C THR A 135 -15.05 5.19 -16.15
N ALA A 136 -15.58 4.17 -16.83
CA ALA A 136 -16.10 2.97 -16.16
C ALA A 136 -15.03 2.29 -15.28
N ASP A 137 -13.78 2.26 -15.73
CA ASP A 137 -12.64 1.71 -15.00
C ASP A 137 -12.37 2.48 -13.68
N VAL A 138 -12.43 3.81 -13.74
CA VAL A 138 -12.29 4.67 -12.57
C VAL A 138 -13.43 4.46 -11.59
N GLU A 139 -14.68 4.45 -12.08
CA GLU A 139 -15.87 4.26 -11.24
C GLU A 139 -15.87 2.91 -10.55
N MET A 140 -15.49 1.84 -11.27
CA MET A 140 -15.39 0.50 -10.72
C MET A 140 -14.35 0.42 -9.60
N LEU A 141 -13.14 0.95 -9.82
CA LEU A 141 -12.10 0.93 -8.78
C LEU A 141 -12.46 1.78 -7.57
N MET A 142 -13.10 2.93 -7.76
CA MET A 142 -13.61 3.74 -6.65
C MET A 142 -14.68 2.98 -5.86
N ALA A 143 -15.66 2.38 -6.54
CA ALA A 143 -16.74 1.65 -5.90
C ALA A 143 -16.22 0.44 -5.10
N GLU A 144 -15.40 -0.39 -5.74
CA GLU A 144 -14.88 -1.62 -5.14
C GLU A 144 -13.81 -1.33 -4.08
N GLY A 145 -12.87 -0.42 -4.34
CA GLY A 145 -11.76 -0.13 -3.43
C GLY A 145 -12.16 0.69 -2.20
N CYS A 146 -13.18 1.53 -2.30
CA CYS A 146 -13.68 2.29 -1.16
C CYS A 146 -14.76 1.56 -0.34
N ALA A 147 -15.21 0.38 -0.78
CA ALA A 147 -16.13 -0.45 -0.02
C ALA A 147 -15.52 -0.84 1.36
N PRO A 148 -16.35 -1.10 2.38
CA PRO A 148 -15.85 -1.55 3.68
C PRO A 148 -15.28 -2.98 3.66
N GLU A 149 -15.76 -3.85 2.78
CA GLU A 149 -15.44 -5.27 2.72
C GLU A 149 -13.94 -5.53 2.46
N PRO A 150 -13.27 -4.90 1.47
CA PRO A 150 -11.84 -5.11 1.26
C PRO A 150 -10.99 -4.76 2.47
N ARG A 151 -11.32 -3.68 3.19
CA ARG A 151 -10.58 -3.28 4.40
C ARG A 151 -10.76 -4.30 5.52
N ALA A 152 -11.98 -4.78 5.73
CA ALA A 152 -12.25 -5.85 6.70
C ALA A 152 -11.49 -7.15 6.35
N ALA A 153 -11.50 -7.53 5.07
CA ALA A 153 -10.77 -8.70 4.58
C ALA A 153 -9.24 -8.54 4.74
N LEU A 154 -8.70 -7.36 4.49
CA LEU A 154 -7.27 -7.07 4.65
C LEU A 154 -6.85 -7.23 6.12
N VAL A 155 -7.63 -6.65 7.04
CA VAL A 155 -7.37 -6.79 8.49
C VAL A 155 -7.41 -8.27 8.91
N ALA A 156 -8.38 -9.04 8.42
CA ALA A 156 -8.47 -10.48 8.70
C ALA A 156 -7.22 -11.23 8.18
N ALA A 157 -6.77 -10.94 6.95
CA ALA A 157 -5.58 -11.56 6.35
C ALA A 157 -4.30 -11.19 7.12
N MET A 158 -4.16 -9.94 7.58
CA MET A 158 -3.01 -9.50 8.39
C MET A 158 -2.94 -10.22 9.75
N ARG A 159 -4.09 -10.46 10.39
CA ARG A 159 -4.17 -11.22 11.65
C ARG A 159 -3.74 -12.68 11.45
N GLN A 160 -4.29 -13.35 10.43
CA GLN A 160 -3.92 -14.73 10.11
C GLN A 160 -2.41 -14.89 9.86
N LYS A 161 -1.79 -13.98 9.09
CA LYS A 161 -0.32 -13.98 8.86
C LYS A 161 0.46 -13.80 10.16
N THR A 162 -0.05 -13.01 11.12
CA THR A 162 0.59 -12.76 12.42
C THR A 162 0.50 -13.99 13.31
N ASP A 163 -0.66 -14.62 13.39
CA ASP A 163 -0.89 -15.82 14.20
C ASP A 163 -0.06 -16.99 13.70
N ALA A 164 -0.01 -17.20 12.38
CA ALA A 164 0.81 -18.24 11.76
C ALA A 164 2.31 -18.08 12.09
N ARG A 165 2.82 -16.84 12.10
CA ARG A 165 4.21 -16.54 12.45
C ARG A 165 4.48 -16.79 13.94
N SER A 166 3.56 -16.39 14.80
CA SER A 166 3.63 -16.65 16.25
C SER A 166 3.64 -18.15 16.54
N SER A 167 2.79 -18.93 15.88
CA SER A 167 2.78 -20.39 16.01
C SER A 167 4.05 -21.05 15.48
N ALA A 168 4.61 -20.56 14.35
CA ALA A 168 5.87 -21.06 13.82
C ALA A 168 7.05 -20.77 14.75
N THR A 169 7.04 -19.61 15.42
CA THR A 169 8.07 -19.23 16.40
C THR A 169 7.97 -20.08 17.66
N ALA A 170 6.76 -20.30 18.18
CA ALA A 170 6.50 -21.17 19.33
C ALA A 170 6.88 -22.64 19.06
N ALA A 171 6.65 -23.13 17.84
CA ALA A 171 7.08 -24.47 17.41
C ALA A 171 8.61 -24.59 17.23
N SER A 172 9.30 -23.49 16.93
CA SER A 172 10.75 -23.44 16.75
C SER A 172 11.54 -23.25 18.05
N THR A 173 10.91 -22.83 19.15
CA THR A 173 11.58 -22.72 20.45
C THR A 173 11.92 -24.11 21.00
N ARG A 174 13.20 -24.52 20.88
CA ARG A 174 13.72 -25.64 21.67
C ARG A 174 13.52 -25.32 23.15
N PRO A 175 12.97 -26.24 23.97
CA PRO A 175 12.88 -26.01 25.40
C PRO A 175 14.29 -25.76 25.96
N TRP A 176 14.42 -24.73 26.79
CA TRP A 176 15.66 -24.43 27.50
C TRP A 176 16.11 -25.68 28.26
N ARG A 177 17.27 -26.23 27.86
CA ARG A 177 17.89 -27.33 28.59
C ARG A 177 18.84 -26.72 29.63
N PRO A 178 18.60 -26.91 30.94
CA PRO A 178 19.58 -26.50 31.94
C PRO A 178 20.91 -27.20 31.65
N PHE A 179 22.00 -26.44 31.71
CA PHE A 179 23.36 -26.95 31.55
C PHE A 179 23.67 -27.86 32.76
N ALA A 180 23.59 -29.18 32.58
CA ALA A 180 24.02 -30.11 33.62
C ALA A 180 25.56 -30.07 33.69
N PRO A 181 26.17 -29.72 34.85
CA PRO A 181 27.62 -29.77 34.97
C PRO A 181 28.08 -31.23 34.89
N ARG A 182 29.03 -31.52 33.98
CA ARG A 182 29.73 -32.81 33.93
C ARG A 182 30.59 -32.94 35.19
N CYS A 183 30.09 -33.57 36.24
CA CYS A 183 30.93 -34.09 37.31
C CYS A 183 31.76 -35.26 36.76
N ALA A 184 32.99 -34.98 36.35
CA ALA A 184 34.00 -36.00 36.11
C ALA A 184 34.37 -36.64 37.44
N ALA A 185 34.14 -37.95 37.56
CA ALA A 185 34.54 -38.74 38.71
C ALA A 185 36.08 -38.83 38.77
N LEU A 186 36.68 -38.20 39.79
CA LEU A 186 38.08 -38.41 40.17
C LEU A 186 38.18 -39.63 41.12
N PRO A 187 39.17 -40.52 40.95
CA PRO A 187 39.30 -41.71 41.78
C PRO A 187 39.79 -41.38 43.20
N ARG A 188 39.08 -41.88 44.21
CA ARG A 188 39.40 -41.75 45.64
C ARG A 188 40.79 -42.32 45.95
N LYS A 189 41.76 -41.47 46.31
CA LYS A 189 43.00 -41.92 46.95
C LYS A 189 42.75 -42.25 48.43
N ARG A 190 43.29 -43.39 48.84
CA ARG A 190 43.19 -44.01 50.16
C ARG A 190 43.81 -43.11 51.24
N CYS A 191 43.06 -42.84 52.32
CA CYS A 191 43.61 -42.30 53.56
C CYS A 191 44.53 -43.35 54.21
N CYS A 192 45.83 -43.07 54.26
CA CYS A 192 46.76 -43.78 55.13
C CYS A 192 46.53 -43.32 56.59
N ARG A 193 46.45 -44.32 57.47
CA ARG A 193 46.28 -44.22 58.93
C ARG A 193 47.67 -44.02 59.56
N MET A 194 47.88 -42.96 60.34
CA MET A 194 49.08 -42.79 61.18
C MET A 194 48.85 -43.49 62.54
N PRO A 195 49.80 -44.25 63.08
CA PRO A 195 49.73 -44.82 64.42
C PRO A 195 50.24 -43.86 65.50
N THR A 196 49.81 -44.14 66.74
CA THR A 196 50.02 -43.37 67.98
C THR A 196 51.36 -43.67 68.66
N SER A 197 51.92 -42.61 69.28
CA SER A 197 52.70 -42.52 70.54
C SER A 197 54.08 -43.20 70.69
N GLY A 198 55.06 -42.44 71.23
CA GLY A 198 56.12 -42.99 72.09
C GLY A 198 57.42 -42.19 72.17
N THR A 199 57.65 -41.55 73.33
CA THR A 199 58.86 -40.94 73.93
C THR A 199 59.53 -39.76 73.24
#